data_AF-A0A392QPG7-F1
#
_entry.id   AF-A0A392QPG7-F1
#
_cell.length_a   1.000
_cell.length_b   1.000
_cell.length_c   1.000
_cell.angle_alpha   90.00
_cell.angle_beta   90.00
_cell.angle_gamma   90.00
#
_symmetry.space_group_name_H-M   'P 1'
#
loop_
_entity.id
_entity.type
_entity.pdbx_description
1 polymer ?
#
loop_
_entity_poly.entity_id
_entity_poly.type
_entity_poly.pdbx_seq_one_letter_code
_entity_poly.pdbx_strand_id
1 'polypeptide(L)' 'MSFCKLQEDEESVIPSFLPLSSEHISDDGVYLLENGHDCLIYVGDSVSADIVRKLFGVSTVDEIPTL' A
#
# COMPACT_ATOMS: atom_id res chain seq x y z
N MET A 1 -0.68 -1.97 15.48
CA MET A 1 -1.21 -1.55 14.17
C MET A 1 -0.22 -0.51 13.67
N SER A 2 0.37 -0.69 12.49
CA SER A 2 1.37 0.22 11.95
C SER A 2 1.14 0.40 10.46
N PHE A 3 1.33 1.62 9.94
CA PHE A 3 1.33 1.88 8.51
C PHE A 3 2.75 1.79 7.97
N CYS A 4 2.94 1.20 6.78
CA CYS A 4 4.21 1.26 6.05
C CYS A 4 3.94 1.68 4.61
N LYS A 5 4.60 2.73 4.11
CA LYS A 5 4.49 3.14 2.70
C LYS A 5 5.43 2.28 1.86
N LEU A 6 4.90 1.61 0.84
CA LEU A 6 5.73 0.85 -0.09
C LEU A 6 6.56 1.82 -0.95
N GLN A 7 7.88 1.58 -1.02
CA GLN A 7 8.83 2.36 -1.83
C GLN A 7 9.64 1.40 -2.71
N GLU A 8 9.96 1.83 -3.93
CA GLU A 8 10.82 1.11 -4.89
C GLU A 8 12.32 1.36 -4.56
N ASP A 9 12.78 1.00 -3.36
CA ASP A 9 14.22 1.01 -3.06
C ASP A 9 14.81 -0.40 -3.26
N GLU A 10 15.85 -0.48 -4.10
CA GLU A 10 16.46 -1.73 -4.58
C GLU A 10 17.23 -2.52 -3.50
N GLU A 11 17.47 -1.92 -2.33
CA GLU A 11 17.89 -2.63 -1.13
C GLU A 11 16.68 -2.78 -0.20
N SER A 12 16.29 -4.03 0.06
CA SER A 12 15.16 -4.45 0.90
C SER A 12 15.28 -3.92 2.34
N VAL A 13 15.03 -2.62 2.52
CA VAL A 13 14.85 -1.97 3.82
C VAL A 13 13.35 -1.90 4.04
N ILE A 14 12.87 -2.56 5.10
CA ILE A 14 11.48 -2.44 5.51
C ILE A 14 11.16 -0.94 5.62
N PRO A 15 10.15 -0.43 4.88
CA PRO A 15 9.87 0.98 4.87
C PRO A 15 9.54 1.49 6.27
N SER A 16 9.87 2.75 6.53
CA SER A 16 9.65 3.34 7.85
C SER A 16 8.18 3.33 8.23
N PHE A 17 7.93 3.06 9.51
CA PHE A 17 6.58 3.09 10.05
C PHE A 17 6.03 4.50 10.06
N LEU A 18 4.81 4.64 9.55
CA LEU A 18 4.02 5.86 9.59
C LEU A 18 3.11 5.87 10.82
N PRO A 19 2.89 7.05 11.43
CA PRO A 19 1.91 7.20 12.49
C PRO A 19 0.52 6.76 12.04
N LEU A 20 -0.27 6.22 12.97
CA LEU A 20 -1.67 5.84 12.75
C LEU A 20 -2.61 7.06 12.66
N SER A 21 -2.32 8.01 11.76
CA SER A 21 -3.20 9.14 11.46
C SER A 21 -3.44 9.22 9.95
N SER A 22 -4.69 9.47 9.56
CA SER A 22 -5.08 9.69 8.16
C SER A 22 -4.35 10.85 7.51
N GLU A 23 -3.79 11.77 8.31
CA GLU A 23 -2.98 12.90 7.82
C GLU A 23 -1.71 12.46 7.07
N HIS A 24 -1.27 11.22 7.27
CA HIS A 24 -0.09 10.65 6.61
C HIS A 24 -0.43 9.70 5.45
N ILE A 25 -1.72 9.58 5.12
CA ILE A 25 -2.23 8.78 4.02
C ILE A 25 -2.57 9.71 2.87
N SER A 26 -2.06 9.38 1.68
CA SER A 26 -2.24 10.14 0.45
C SER A 26 -2.91 9.27 -0.60
N ASP A 27 -3.70 9.87 -1.47
CA ASP A 27 -4.43 9.18 -2.53
C ASP A 27 -3.53 8.62 -3.63
N ASP A 28 -2.28 9.05 -3.73
CA ASP A 28 -1.27 8.53 -4.67
C ASP A 28 -0.41 7.41 -4.08
N GLY A 29 -0.65 7.01 -2.83
CA GLY A 29 0.19 6.07 -2.09
C GLY A 29 -0.40 4.66 -1.94
N VAL A 30 0.50 3.69 -1.73
CA VAL A 30 0.15 2.33 -1.29
C VAL A 30 0.76 2.06 0.08
N TYR A 31 -0.08 1.55 0.99
CA TYR A 31 0.26 1.40 2.39
C TYR A 31 -0.10 0.02 2.92
N LEU A 32 0.75 -0.53 3.78
CA LEU A 32 0.49 -1.76 4.53
C LEU A 32 0.03 -1.41 5.95
N LEU A 33 -1.11 -1.96 6.39
CA LEU A 33 -1.55 -1.93 7.78
C LEU A 33 -1.38 -3.31 8.38
N GLU A 34 -0.50 -3.43 9.35
CA GLU A 34 -0.29 -4.68 10.07
C GLU A 34 -0.58 -4.49 11.56
N ASN A 35 -1.39 -5.37 12.16
CA ASN A 35 -1.65 -5.37 13.61
C ASN A 35 -0.93 -6.50 14.38
N GLY A 36 -0.12 -7.30 13.68
CA GLY A 36 0.54 -8.51 14.19
C GLY A 36 -0.30 -9.79 14.10
N HIS A 37 -1.49 -9.71 13.53
CA HIS A 37 -2.42 -10.82 13.31
C HIS A 37 -2.97 -10.80 11.88
N ASP A 38 -3.47 -9.64 11.46
CA ASP A 38 -4.00 -9.34 10.14
C ASP A 38 -3.14 -8.28 9.46
N CYS A 39 -3.09 -8.38 8.14
CA CYS A 39 -2.39 -7.47 7.27
C CYS A 39 -3.34 -6.98 6.16
N LEU A 40 -3.47 -5.66 6.02
CA LEU A 40 -4.33 -5.02 5.03
C LEU A 40 -3.47 -4.14 4.12
N ILE A 41 -3.80 -4.08 2.84
CA ILE A 41 -3.18 -3.15 1.90
C ILE A 41 -4.20 -2.07 1.56
N TYR A 42 -3.82 -0.81 1.80
CA TYR A 42 -4.57 0.35 1.34
C TYR A 42 -3.94 0.87 0.04
N VAL A 43 -4.76 1.01 -1.00
CA VAL A 43 -4.37 1.58 -2.29
C VAL A 43 -5.16 2.87 -2.46
N GLY A 44 -4.46 4.00 -2.60
CA GLY A 44 -5.10 5.27 -2.88
C GLY A 44 -5.69 5.33 -4.30
N ASP A 45 -6.69 6.19 -4.48
CA ASP A 45 -7.46 6.33 -5.73
C ASP A 45 -6.61 6.82 -6.93
N SER A 46 -5.59 7.64 -6.66
CA SER A 46 -4.71 8.24 -7.66
C SER A 46 -3.42 7.43 -7.90
N VAL A 47 -3.31 6.21 -7.36
CA VAL A 47 -2.13 5.36 -7.55
C VAL A 47 -1.97 5.00 -9.03
N SER A 48 -0.72 5.05 -9.52
CA SER A 48 -0.41 4.67 -10.89
C SER A 48 -0.79 3.22 -11.19
N ALA A 49 -1.48 2.99 -12.31
CA ALA A 49 -1.81 1.65 -12.81
C ALA A 49 -0.57 0.74 -12.97
N ASP A 50 0.62 1.32 -13.21
CA ASP A 50 1.86 0.54 -13.25
C ASP A 50 2.18 -0.10 -11.90
N ILE A 51 1.99 0.65 -10.80
CA ILE A 51 2.20 0.16 -9.44
C ILE A 51 1.15 -0.91 -9.10
N VAL A 52 -0.13 -0.66 -9.42
CA VAL A 52 -1.21 -1.64 -9.23
C VAL A 52 -0.89 -2.94 -9.95
N ARG A 53 -0.41 -2.85 -11.20
CA ARG A 53 -0.05 -4.03 -12.00
C ARG A 53 1.18 -4.76 -11.47
N LYS A 54 2.19 -4.05 -10.98
CA LYS A 54 3.36 -4.65 -10.33
C LYS A 54 2.99 -5.40 -9.04
N LEU A 55 2.07 -4.85 -8.23
CA LEU A 55 1.68 -5.42 -6.94
C LEU A 55 0.65 -6.55 -7.06
N PHE A 56 -0.37 -6.38 -7.89
CA PHE A 56 -1.54 -7.25 -7.95
C PHE A 56 -1.71 -7.99 -9.28
N GLY A 57 -0.91 -7.66 -10.31
CA GLY A 57 -1.02 -8.27 -11.63
C GLY A 57 -2.21 -7.77 -12.47
N VAL A 58 -2.97 -6.79 -11.98
CA VAL A 58 -4.17 -6.22 -12.64
C VAL A 58 -3.97 -4.75 -13.01
N SER A 59 -4.80 -4.22 -13.91
CA SER A 59 -4.59 -2.87 -14.45
C SER A 59 -5.25 -1.80 -13.57
N THR A 60 -6.32 -2.13 -12.86
CA THR A 60 -7.02 -1.22 -11.95
C THR A 60 -7.36 -1.88 -10.61
N VAL A 61 -7.63 -1.06 -9.61
CA VAL A 61 -8.01 -1.53 -8.26
C VAL A 61 -9.35 -2.28 -8.28
N ASP A 62 -10.29 -1.88 -9.14
CA ASP A 62 -11.59 -2.55 -9.31
C ASP A 62 -11.49 -4.02 -9.79
N GLU A 63 -10.37 -4.42 -10.40
CA GLU A 63 -10.14 -5.79 -10.85
C GLU A 63 -9.64 -6.70 -9.71
N ILE A 64 -9.29 -6.14 -8.55
CA ILE A 64 -8.81 -6.90 -7.40
C ILE A 64 -10.01 -7.64 -6.78
N PRO A 65 -9.98 -8.98 -6.67
CA PRO A 65 -11.07 -9.74 -6.09
C PRO A 65 -11.26 -9.33 -4.62
N THR A 66 -12.45 -8.79 -4.31
CA THR A 66 -12.88 -8.56 -2.93
C THR A 66 -13.27 -9.91 -2.34
N LEU A 67 -12.45 -10.42 -1.41
CA LEU A 67 -12.70 -11.66 -0.67
C LEU A 67 -13.99 -11.57 0.18
#